data_AF-A0A356J7E2-F1
#
_entry.id   AF-A0A356J7E2-F1
#
_cell.length_a   1.000
_cell.length_b   1.000
_cell.length_c   1.000
_cell.angle_alpha   90.00
_cell.angle_beta   90.00
_cell.angle_gamma   90.00
#
_symmetry.space_group_name_H-M   'P 1'
#
loop_
_entity.id
_entity.type
_entity.pdbx_description
1 polymer ?
#
loop_
_entity_poly.entity_id
_entity_poly.type
_entity_poly.pdbx_seq_one_letter_code
_entity_poly.pdbx_strand_id
1 'polypeptide(L)'
;MPDRSLSVIETPEEVNKHSVDPLIFTMPEKYRGLAVTQKSVTQKTVVPFSGSPVVSPPAPVSPKAVPSPLLKSKMARSTKILLIAGGVFILGMGGTGIYFVFLRSQPAQQQEIVSKPVVKEPIKQEQPKPVVKEEPSKEKIPVSPFPKELLPGRDTDSDGLTDVEEVVFGTNSGLPDSDADGYLDGNEVSHGYNPKGTAPTTLLESGAIKEYAAPGAVYRFFYPIGWTTRTGEIDPLQVILVVPSGETVTVTLAAKNVTQSLIEWYTQAHPERPGTDFVSTTTKKGYPSLLSKDQMTAYVDAGTVVAAFFYQSGTKTTLDYLQTFQMILNSLILS
;
A
#
# COMPACT_ATOMS: atom_id res chain seq x y z
N MET A 1 27.05 -4.32 -76.73
CA MET A 1 27.09 -2.91 -76.30
C MET A 1 26.40 -2.12 -77.40
N PRO A 2 25.25 -1.46 -77.18
CA PRO A 2 24.99 -0.56 -76.04
C PRO A 2 23.58 -0.69 -75.38
N ASP A 3 23.43 0.11 -74.32
CA ASP A 3 22.23 0.69 -73.67
C ASP A 3 21.08 -0.19 -73.16
N ARG A 4 21.02 -0.32 -71.83
CA ARG A 4 19.80 -0.65 -71.07
C ARG A 4 19.21 0.67 -70.54
N SER A 5 18.16 1.15 -71.21
CA SER A 5 17.28 2.19 -70.66
C SER A 5 16.40 1.58 -69.57
N LEU A 6 16.42 2.20 -68.39
CA LEU A 6 15.61 1.83 -67.23
C LEU A 6 14.15 2.28 -67.47
N SER A 7 13.22 1.34 -67.33
CA SER A 7 11.79 1.59 -67.27
C SER A 7 11.44 2.32 -65.97
N VAL A 8 10.85 3.52 -66.11
CA VAL A 8 10.15 4.25 -65.04
C VAL A 8 8.95 3.40 -64.60
N ILE A 9 8.93 3.01 -63.33
CA ILE A 9 7.75 2.41 -62.67
C ILE A 9 7.16 3.53 -61.81
N GLU A 10 5.97 3.98 -62.16
CA GLU A 10 5.14 4.89 -61.36
C GLU A 10 4.79 4.23 -60.02
N THR A 11 5.09 4.92 -58.92
CA THR A 11 4.65 4.58 -57.57
C THR A 11 3.18 4.97 -57.38
N PRO A 12 2.30 4.09 -56.84
CA PRO A 12 0.93 4.44 -56.55
C PRO A 12 0.81 5.32 -55.29
N GLU A 13 -0.27 6.09 -55.27
CA GLU A 13 -0.63 7.15 -54.31
C GLU A 13 -0.35 6.84 -52.83
N GLU A 14 0.22 7.85 -52.19
CA GLU A 14 0.45 7.97 -50.75
C GLU A 14 -0.87 7.99 -49.98
N VAL A 15 -1.21 6.87 -49.34
CA VAL A 15 -2.29 6.80 -48.36
C VAL A 15 -1.87 7.63 -47.15
N ASN A 16 -2.43 8.83 -47.05
CA ASN A 16 -2.26 9.75 -45.95
C ASN A 16 -2.78 9.13 -44.63
N LYS A 17 -1.89 8.46 -43.90
CA LYS A 17 -2.14 7.98 -42.54
C LYS A 17 -1.98 9.17 -41.59
N HIS A 18 -3.10 9.83 -41.26
CA HIS A 18 -3.14 10.74 -40.12
C HIS A 18 -2.91 9.92 -38.85
N SER A 19 -1.65 9.81 -38.43
CA SER A 19 -1.27 9.43 -37.07
C SER A 19 -1.69 10.57 -36.15
N VAL A 20 -2.89 10.46 -35.60
CA VAL A 20 -3.28 11.27 -34.44
C VAL A 20 -2.55 10.63 -33.26
N ASP A 21 -1.36 11.14 -32.95
CA ASP A 21 -0.70 10.80 -31.69
C ASP A 21 -1.69 11.15 -30.56
N PRO A 22 -1.98 10.24 -29.62
CA PRO A 22 -2.85 10.58 -28.50
C PRO A 22 -2.22 11.76 -27.76
N LEU A 23 -2.96 12.86 -27.63
CA LEU A 23 -2.54 13.95 -26.75
C LEU A 23 -2.61 13.43 -25.32
N ILE A 24 -1.50 12.91 -24.83
CA ILE A 24 -1.33 12.53 -23.42
C ILE A 24 -1.20 13.83 -22.64
N PHE A 25 -2.23 14.18 -21.86
CA PHE A 25 -2.13 15.28 -20.92
C PHE A 25 -1.55 14.75 -19.61
N THR A 26 -0.50 15.39 -19.12
CA THR A 26 -0.13 15.22 -17.70
C THR A 26 -1.01 16.15 -16.88
N MET A 27 -1.45 15.68 -15.71
CA MET A 27 -2.31 16.49 -14.84
C MET A 27 -1.64 17.84 -14.54
N PRO A 28 -2.31 18.99 -14.82
CA PRO A 28 -1.72 20.30 -14.59
C PRO A 28 -1.31 20.48 -13.13
N GLU A 29 -0.17 21.14 -12.87
CA GLU A 29 0.37 21.30 -11.51
C GLU A 29 -0.65 21.79 -10.47
N LYS A 30 -1.58 22.66 -10.89
CA LYS A 30 -2.66 23.17 -10.02
C LYS A 30 -3.64 22.11 -9.52
N TYR A 31 -3.82 21.00 -10.24
CA TYR A 31 -4.65 19.86 -9.82
C TYR A 31 -3.81 18.78 -9.12
N ARG A 32 -2.48 18.83 -9.23
CA ARG A 32 -1.60 17.92 -8.48
C ARG A 32 -1.65 18.11 -6.95
N GLY A 33 -2.56 18.92 -6.37
CA GLY A 33 -2.69 19.14 -4.91
C GLY A 33 -4.12 19.22 -4.34
N LEU A 34 -5.18 19.21 -5.16
CA LEU A 34 -6.51 19.67 -4.72
C LEU A 34 -7.42 18.64 -4.04
N ALA A 35 -7.02 17.38 -3.89
CA ALA A 35 -7.88 16.37 -3.26
C ALA A 35 -8.31 16.72 -1.82
N VAL A 36 -7.58 17.60 -1.12
CA VAL A 36 -8.03 18.15 0.19
C VAL A 36 -7.44 19.54 0.40
N THR A 37 -7.96 20.59 -0.25
CA THR A 37 -7.71 21.96 0.22
C THR A 37 -8.94 22.85 0.01
N GLN A 38 -9.68 22.96 1.12
CA GLN A 38 -10.51 24.09 1.57
C GLN A 38 -11.97 24.25 1.11
N LYS A 39 -12.83 24.03 2.12
CA LYS A 39 -13.87 24.93 2.65
C LYS A 39 -15.02 25.29 1.71
N SER A 40 -16.22 24.89 2.17
CA SER A 40 -17.51 25.54 1.95
C SER A 40 -17.42 26.87 1.19
N VAL A 41 -17.49 26.79 -0.13
CA VAL A 41 -17.68 27.96 -0.99
C VAL A 41 -19.13 28.34 -0.83
N THR A 42 -19.37 29.40 -0.06
CA THR A 42 -20.61 30.16 -0.11
C THR A 42 -20.92 30.45 -1.58
N GLN A 43 -22.06 29.96 -2.07
CA GLN A 43 -22.53 30.21 -3.43
C GLN A 43 -22.43 31.71 -3.73
N LYS A 44 -21.50 32.08 -4.61
CA LYS A 44 -21.46 33.40 -5.21
C LYS A 44 -22.57 33.43 -6.25
N THR A 45 -23.63 34.16 -5.94
CA THR A 45 -24.74 34.48 -6.83
C THR A 45 -24.22 34.91 -8.20
N VAL A 46 -24.43 34.07 -9.21
CA VAL A 46 -24.22 34.46 -10.61
C VAL A 46 -25.50 35.13 -11.07
N VAL A 47 -25.39 36.43 -11.38
CA VAL A 47 -26.41 37.22 -12.06
C VAL A 47 -26.71 36.60 -13.44
N PRO A 48 -27.98 36.40 -13.83
CA PRO A 48 -28.31 35.85 -15.13
C PRO A 48 -28.09 36.89 -16.24
N PHE A 49 -27.40 36.45 -17.30
CA PHE A 49 -27.20 37.18 -18.55
C PHE A 49 -28.55 37.33 -19.28
N SER A 50 -28.83 38.54 -19.74
CA SER A 50 -30.05 38.94 -20.46
C SER A 50 -30.00 38.54 -21.93
N GLY A 51 -31.06 37.90 -22.42
CA GLY A 51 -31.52 38.07 -23.81
C GLY A 51 -31.59 36.80 -24.67
N SER A 52 -32.78 36.20 -24.75
CA SER A 52 -33.48 35.77 -26.00
C SER A 52 -34.68 34.86 -25.65
N PRO A 53 -35.71 34.77 -26.52
CA PRO A 53 -37.11 34.83 -26.08
C PRO A 53 -37.71 33.50 -25.60
N VAL A 54 -38.67 33.72 -24.70
CA VAL A 54 -39.59 32.80 -24.02
C VAL A 54 -40.29 31.82 -24.95
N VAL A 55 -40.13 30.53 -24.67
CA VAL A 55 -41.19 29.53 -24.88
C VAL A 55 -41.52 28.96 -23.50
N SER A 56 -42.72 29.27 -23.02
CA SER A 56 -43.19 28.88 -21.69
C SER A 56 -43.41 27.36 -21.60
N PRO A 57 -42.81 26.65 -20.62
CA PRO A 57 -43.23 25.30 -20.29
C PRO A 57 -44.56 25.32 -19.50
N PRO A 58 -45.41 24.28 -19.64
CA PRO A 58 -46.69 24.20 -18.94
C PRO A 58 -46.51 24.10 -17.42
N ALA A 59 -47.48 24.66 -16.69
CA ALA A 59 -47.45 24.92 -15.25
C ALA A 59 -47.16 23.69 -14.35
N PRO A 60 -46.48 23.89 -13.20
CA PRO A 60 -46.25 22.83 -12.23
C PRO A 60 -47.51 22.56 -11.41
N VAL A 61 -47.91 21.29 -11.34
CA VAL A 61 -48.90 20.83 -10.35
C VAL A 61 -48.23 20.69 -8.98
N SER A 62 -48.77 21.41 -7.99
CA SER A 62 -48.37 21.38 -6.58
C SER A 62 -49.11 20.28 -5.79
N PRO A 63 -48.66 19.94 -4.57
CA PRO A 63 -48.58 18.56 -4.10
C PRO A 63 -49.79 18.10 -3.26
N LYS A 64 -50.06 16.79 -3.26
CA LYS A 64 -50.93 16.16 -2.25
C LYS A 64 -50.12 15.70 -1.05
N ALA A 65 -50.57 16.12 0.13
CA ALA A 65 -50.00 15.82 1.43
C ALA A 65 -50.57 14.52 2.05
N VAL A 66 -49.65 13.68 2.58
CA VAL A 66 -49.67 13.01 3.91
C VAL A 66 -50.69 11.84 4.09
N PRO A 67 -50.46 10.79 4.94
CA PRO A 67 -49.49 10.64 6.04
C PRO A 67 -48.61 9.39 6.08
N SER A 68 -47.51 9.52 6.83
CA SER A 68 -46.77 8.40 7.46
C SER A 68 -47.50 7.90 8.71
N PRO A 69 -47.38 6.61 9.07
CA PRO A 69 -47.56 6.18 10.45
C PRO A 69 -46.30 5.54 11.07
N LEU A 70 -45.94 6.11 12.23
CA LEU A 70 -45.70 5.45 13.52
C LEU A 70 -44.43 4.61 13.76
N LEU A 71 -43.52 5.28 14.49
CA LEU A 71 -42.68 4.81 15.59
C LEU A 71 -43.13 3.54 16.33
N LYS A 72 -42.16 2.66 16.64
CA LYS A 72 -41.87 1.92 17.91
C LYS A 72 -40.66 1.00 17.65
N SER A 73 -39.72 0.70 18.54
CA SER A 73 -39.65 0.82 20.00
C SER A 73 -38.20 0.88 20.48
N LYS A 74 -37.94 1.66 21.53
CA LYS A 74 -36.74 1.58 22.38
C LYS A 74 -36.67 0.22 23.09
N MET A 75 -35.49 -0.37 23.17
CA MET A 75 -35.17 -1.38 24.18
C MET A 75 -34.02 -0.86 25.04
N ALA A 76 -34.27 -0.75 26.34
CA ALA A 76 -33.33 -0.33 27.36
C ALA A 76 -33.31 -1.39 28.47
N ARG A 77 -32.11 -1.82 28.89
CA ARG A 77 -31.66 -2.44 30.17
C ARG A 77 -30.53 -3.45 29.87
N SER A 78 -29.48 -3.62 30.67
CA SER A 78 -29.20 -3.21 32.06
C SER A 78 -27.70 -3.19 32.33
N THR A 79 -27.25 -2.16 33.06
CA THR A 79 -25.95 -2.07 33.71
C THR A 79 -25.91 -2.93 34.99
N LYS A 80 -24.71 -3.39 35.36
CA LYS A 80 -24.23 -3.92 36.66
C LYS A 80 -24.14 -5.45 36.75
N ILE A 81 -22.89 -5.93 36.71
CA ILE A 81 -22.22 -7.09 37.34
C ILE A 81 -20.94 -7.25 36.48
N LEU A 82 -19.73 -6.86 36.89
CA LEU A 82 -18.89 -7.60 37.82
C LEU A 82 -17.66 -6.73 38.19
N LEU A 83 -17.67 -6.09 39.36
CA LEU A 83 -16.55 -5.27 39.89
C LEU A 83 -15.63 -6.04 40.86
N ILE A 84 -15.50 -7.37 40.71
CA ILE A 84 -14.75 -8.21 41.69
C ILE A 84 -13.56 -8.96 41.05
N ALA A 85 -13.32 -8.86 39.74
CA ALA A 85 -12.18 -9.51 39.07
C ALA A 85 -10.92 -8.63 38.90
N GLY A 86 -10.98 -7.35 39.29
CA GLY A 86 -9.88 -6.38 39.10
C GLY A 86 -8.82 -6.32 40.21
N GLY A 87 -9.03 -7.02 41.33
CA GLY A 87 -8.19 -6.88 42.53
C GLY A 87 -7.05 -7.88 42.70
N VAL A 88 -7.02 -8.99 41.94
CA VAL A 88 -6.04 -10.08 42.17
C VAL A 88 -5.01 -10.20 41.03
N PHE A 89 -5.22 -9.55 39.89
CA PHE A 89 -4.30 -9.63 38.75
C PHE A 89 -3.07 -8.70 38.87
N ILE A 90 -3.15 -7.64 39.69
CA ILE A 90 -2.06 -6.65 39.84
C ILE A 90 -0.92 -7.15 40.76
N LEU A 91 -1.11 -8.20 41.57
CA LEU A 91 -0.04 -8.79 42.39
C LEU A 91 0.73 -9.92 41.69
N GLY A 92 0.26 -10.42 40.53
CA GLY A 92 0.92 -11.50 39.79
C GLY A 92 1.97 -11.05 38.75
N MET A 93 1.91 -9.80 38.27
CA MET A 93 2.84 -9.27 37.25
C MET A 93 4.08 -8.58 37.82
N GLY A 94 4.14 -8.32 39.13
CA GLY A 94 5.32 -7.75 39.79
C GLY A 94 6.42 -8.76 40.13
N GLY A 95 6.12 -10.06 40.16
CA GLY A 95 7.04 -11.11 40.62
C GLY A 95 7.91 -11.76 39.54
N THR A 96 7.56 -11.61 38.26
CA THR A 96 8.27 -12.29 37.15
C THR A 96 9.40 -11.45 36.54
N GLY A 97 9.36 -10.12 36.71
CA GLY A 97 10.38 -9.20 36.20
C GLY A 97 11.71 -9.20 36.97
N ILE A 98 11.70 -9.60 38.25
CA ILE A 98 12.93 -9.67 39.08
C ILE A 98 13.62 -11.03 38.95
N TYR A 99 12.89 -12.09 38.59
CA TYR A 99 13.43 -13.44 38.44
C TYR A 99 14.35 -13.58 37.20
N PHE A 100 14.04 -12.89 36.10
CA PHE A 100 14.83 -13.00 34.86
C PHE A 100 16.11 -12.14 34.83
N VAL A 101 16.22 -11.14 35.69
CA VAL A 101 17.44 -10.32 35.84
C VAL A 101 18.44 -10.97 36.80
N PHE A 102 18.00 -11.86 37.70
CA PHE A 102 18.88 -12.61 38.60
C PHE A 102 19.52 -13.86 37.97
N LEU A 103 18.95 -14.42 36.90
CA LEU A 103 19.53 -15.60 36.22
C LEU A 103 20.69 -15.29 35.25
N ARG A 104 21.09 -14.03 35.08
CA ARG A 104 22.18 -13.65 34.15
C ARG A 104 23.50 -13.27 34.83
N SER A 105 23.62 -13.46 36.14
CA SER A 105 24.83 -13.14 36.89
C SER A 105 25.25 -14.29 37.80
N GLN A 106 26.02 -15.23 37.26
CA GLN A 106 27.02 -15.98 38.03
C GLN A 106 28.09 -16.60 37.10
N PRO A 107 29.40 -16.38 37.37
CA PRO A 107 30.50 -16.97 36.61
C PRO A 107 30.81 -18.40 37.07
N ALA A 108 31.55 -19.12 36.21
CA ALA A 108 31.92 -20.52 36.31
C ALA A 108 32.60 -20.95 37.62
N GLN A 109 32.31 -22.17 38.08
CA GLN A 109 33.24 -23.01 38.84
C GLN A 109 33.10 -24.49 38.45
N GLN A 110 34.26 -25.08 38.13
CA GLN A 110 34.50 -26.53 38.03
C GLN A 110 34.25 -27.22 39.38
N GLN A 111 33.78 -28.47 39.34
CA GLN A 111 34.21 -29.50 40.30
C GLN A 111 34.13 -30.90 39.70
N GLU A 112 35.21 -31.63 39.95
CA GLU A 112 35.57 -33.00 39.60
C GLU A 112 35.00 -33.98 40.65
N ILE A 113 34.86 -35.28 40.31
CA ILE A 113 35.13 -36.50 41.14
C ILE A 113 34.29 -37.72 40.65
N VAL A 114 34.95 -38.56 39.86
CA VAL A 114 35.19 -40.03 40.00
C VAL A 114 34.20 -40.91 40.80
N SER A 115 33.63 -41.95 40.16
CA SER A 115 33.97 -43.39 40.39
C SER A 115 33.09 -44.38 39.59
N LYS A 116 33.71 -45.50 39.18
CA LYS A 116 33.30 -46.56 38.23
C LYS A 116 32.47 -47.71 38.90
N PRO A 117 32.36 -48.95 38.34
CA PRO A 117 31.35 -49.42 37.38
C PRO A 117 30.65 -50.74 37.83
N VAL A 118 29.53 -51.16 37.20
CA VAL A 118 29.05 -52.56 37.29
C VAL A 118 28.50 -53.03 35.93
N VAL A 119 28.72 -54.31 35.68
CA VAL A 119 28.91 -55.06 34.43
C VAL A 119 27.74 -56.05 34.22
N LYS A 120 27.18 -56.09 32.98
CA LYS A 120 26.73 -57.24 32.11
C LYS A 120 25.70 -58.26 32.69
N GLU A 121 24.83 -58.99 31.99
CA GLU A 121 24.41 -59.32 30.60
C GLU A 121 23.21 -60.32 30.75
N PRO A 122 22.74 -61.11 29.75
CA PRO A 122 22.16 -60.83 28.42
C PRO A 122 20.81 -61.60 28.21
N ILE A 123 20.21 -61.54 27.02
CA ILE A 123 19.48 -62.62 26.27
C ILE A 123 18.95 -61.92 25.00
N LYS A 124 19.59 -62.04 23.83
CA LYS A 124 19.66 -63.09 22.81
C LYS A 124 18.74 -62.78 21.62
N GLN A 125 19.37 -62.88 20.45
CA GLN A 125 18.98 -62.46 19.12
C GLN A 125 17.86 -63.32 18.53
N GLU A 126 17.08 -62.72 17.62
CA GLU A 126 16.64 -63.44 16.42
C GLU A 126 16.57 -62.48 15.23
N GLN A 127 17.21 -62.89 14.14
CA GLN A 127 17.35 -62.15 12.89
C GLN A 127 16.85 -63.08 11.77
N PRO A 128 16.02 -62.58 10.84
CA PRO A 128 16.13 -63.02 9.46
C PRO A 128 16.36 -61.83 8.51
N LYS A 129 17.28 -62.05 7.57
CA LYS A 129 17.74 -61.18 6.48
C LYS A 129 16.81 -61.36 5.25
N PRO A 130 16.98 -60.62 4.14
CA PRO A 130 16.56 -59.25 3.86
C PRO A 130 15.43 -59.18 2.80
N VAL A 131 14.54 -58.19 2.88
CA VAL A 131 13.70 -57.78 1.73
C VAL A 131 14.16 -56.39 1.31
N VAL A 132 14.70 -56.32 0.10
CA VAL A 132 15.09 -55.09 -0.59
C VAL A 132 13.84 -54.21 -0.73
N LYS A 133 13.85 -53.04 -0.10
CA LYS A 133 12.93 -51.94 -0.40
C LYS A 133 13.77 -50.78 -0.90
N GLU A 134 13.52 -50.43 -2.15
CA GLU A 134 14.13 -49.33 -2.88
C GLU A 134 13.95 -48.01 -2.11
N GLU A 135 15.06 -47.31 -1.91
CA GLU A 135 15.13 -45.97 -1.35
C GLU A 135 14.67 -44.98 -2.43
N PRO A 136 13.58 -44.20 -2.24
CA PRO A 136 13.24 -43.17 -3.20
C PRO A 136 14.26 -42.02 -3.08
N SER A 137 15.10 -41.96 -4.10
CA SER A 137 15.87 -40.83 -4.62
C SER A 137 15.58 -39.50 -3.93
N LYS A 138 16.58 -38.99 -3.20
CA LYS A 138 16.73 -37.57 -2.88
C LYS A 138 16.94 -36.82 -4.20
N GLU A 139 15.86 -36.39 -4.82
CA GLU A 139 15.91 -35.42 -5.91
C GLU A 139 16.31 -34.06 -5.32
N LYS A 140 17.60 -33.74 -5.45
CA LYS A 140 18.12 -32.40 -5.19
C LYS A 140 17.49 -31.46 -6.22
N ILE A 141 16.47 -30.72 -5.82
CA ILE A 141 16.05 -29.52 -6.56
C ILE A 141 17.28 -28.61 -6.64
N PRO A 142 17.75 -28.21 -7.83
CA PRO A 142 18.83 -27.23 -7.93
C PRO A 142 18.28 -25.91 -7.38
N VAL A 143 18.75 -25.54 -6.18
CA VAL A 143 18.52 -24.21 -5.62
C VAL A 143 19.28 -23.26 -6.54
N SER A 144 18.55 -22.47 -7.33
CA SER A 144 19.14 -21.46 -8.20
C SER A 144 20.05 -20.55 -7.35
N PRO A 145 21.33 -20.34 -7.74
CA PRO A 145 22.25 -19.47 -7.01
C PRO A 145 21.93 -17.98 -7.20
N PHE A 146 20.95 -17.64 -8.04
CA PHE A 146 20.53 -16.27 -8.27
C PHE A 146 19.53 -15.82 -7.21
N PRO A 147 19.72 -14.64 -6.59
CA PRO A 147 18.69 -14.01 -5.77
C PRO A 147 17.36 -14.00 -6.53
N LYS A 148 16.26 -14.23 -5.84
CA LYS A 148 14.91 -14.09 -6.41
C LYS A 148 14.69 -12.61 -6.73
N GLU A 149 15.06 -12.19 -7.93
CA GLU A 149 14.87 -10.82 -8.40
C GLU A 149 13.36 -10.57 -8.52
N LEU A 150 12.90 -9.49 -7.89
CA LEU A 150 11.50 -9.08 -7.98
C LEU A 150 11.31 -8.36 -9.31
N LEU A 151 10.35 -8.82 -10.10
CA LEU A 151 9.98 -8.24 -11.38
C LEU A 151 8.90 -7.19 -11.17
N PRO A 152 8.82 -6.14 -12.00
CA PRO A 152 7.64 -5.28 -12.02
C PRO A 152 6.40 -6.11 -12.40
N GLY A 153 5.23 -5.72 -11.89
CA GLY A 153 3.95 -6.22 -12.36
C GLY A 153 3.77 -5.95 -13.85
N ARG A 154 2.93 -6.75 -14.50
CA ARG A 154 2.60 -6.54 -15.92
C ARG A 154 1.72 -5.28 -16.04
N ASP A 155 2.08 -4.42 -16.98
CA ASP A 155 1.35 -3.21 -17.37
C ASP A 155 1.23 -3.28 -18.90
N THR A 156 0.03 -3.64 -19.39
CA THR A 156 -0.20 -4.01 -20.78
C THR A 156 -0.23 -2.82 -21.73
N ASP A 157 -0.64 -1.65 -21.27
CA ASP A 157 -0.74 -0.43 -22.07
C ASP A 157 0.30 0.66 -21.71
N SER A 158 1.12 0.38 -20.69
CA SER A 158 2.30 1.15 -20.30
C SER A 158 1.98 2.55 -19.77
N ASP A 159 0.85 2.69 -19.08
CA ASP A 159 0.39 3.95 -18.49
C ASP A 159 0.92 4.18 -17.05
N GLY A 160 1.55 3.15 -16.47
CA GLY A 160 2.10 3.16 -15.13
C GLY A 160 1.19 2.53 -14.06
N LEU A 161 0.06 1.93 -14.44
CA LEU A 161 -0.82 1.14 -13.59
C LEU A 161 -0.73 -0.33 -14.01
N THR A 162 -0.43 -1.25 -13.09
CA THR A 162 -0.35 -2.66 -13.50
C THR A 162 -1.73 -3.22 -13.82
N ASP A 163 -1.81 -4.26 -14.69
CA ASP A 163 -3.05 -4.99 -15.02
C ASP A 163 -3.81 -5.43 -13.74
N VAL A 164 -3.08 -5.67 -12.65
CA VAL A 164 -3.66 -6.05 -11.34
C VAL A 164 -4.23 -4.84 -10.61
N GLU A 165 -3.55 -3.70 -10.64
CA GLU A 165 -4.06 -2.44 -10.08
C GLU A 165 -5.27 -1.94 -10.83
N GLU A 166 -5.31 -2.12 -12.14
CA GLU A 166 -6.45 -1.75 -12.95
C GLU A 166 -7.72 -2.49 -12.56
N VAL A 167 -7.62 -3.76 -12.15
CA VAL A 167 -8.75 -4.49 -11.57
C VAL A 167 -9.20 -3.85 -10.24
N VAL A 168 -8.28 -3.30 -9.45
CA VAL A 168 -8.61 -2.60 -8.19
C VAL A 168 -9.34 -1.29 -8.45
N PHE A 169 -8.93 -0.50 -9.44
CA PHE A 169 -9.53 0.79 -9.78
C PHE A 169 -10.65 0.70 -10.83
N GLY A 170 -10.83 -0.48 -11.42
CA GLY A 170 -11.85 -0.81 -12.40
C GLY A 170 -11.58 -0.32 -13.83
N THR A 171 -10.35 0.05 -14.15
CA THR A 171 -9.91 0.54 -15.47
C THR A 171 -9.72 -0.61 -16.46
N ASN A 172 -9.31 -0.31 -17.69
CA ASN A 172 -9.15 -1.26 -18.77
C ASN A 172 -7.69 -1.37 -19.22
N SER A 173 -7.07 -2.52 -18.96
CA SER A 173 -5.66 -2.81 -19.24
C SER A 173 -5.18 -2.76 -20.67
N GLY A 174 -6.08 -2.48 -21.61
CA GLY A 174 -5.71 -2.26 -23.00
C GLY A 174 -5.76 -0.79 -23.41
N LEU A 175 -6.10 0.12 -22.50
CA LEU A 175 -6.35 1.54 -22.74
C LEU A 175 -5.63 2.38 -21.67
N PRO A 176 -4.57 3.12 -22.03
CA PRO A 176 -3.84 3.96 -21.08
C PRO A 176 -4.69 5.03 -20.37
N ASP A 177 -5.87 5.34 -20.92
CA ASP A 177 -6.84 6.32 -20.43
C ASP A 177 -8.23 5.67 -20.63
N SER A 178 -8.81 5.17 -19.54
CA SER A 178 -10.02 4.36 -19.58
C SER A 178 -11.30 5.17 -19.77
N ASP A 179 -11.32 6.43 -19.35
CA ASP A 179 -12.49 7.30 -19.46
C ASP A 179 -12.40 8.34 -20.60
N ALA A 180 -11.26 8.36 -21.30
CA ALA A 180 -10.96 9.18 -22.46
C ALA A 180 -11.02 10.68 -22.17
N ASP A 181 -10.71 11.11 -20.95
CA ASP A 181 -10.66 12.51 -20.57
C ASP A 181 -9.29 13.18 -20.80
N GLY A 182 -8.29 12.39 -21.22
CA GLY A 182 -6.96 12.81 -21.63
C GLY A 182 -5.87 12.58 -20.58
N TYR A 183 -6.19 12.03 -19.42
CA TYR A 183 -5.23 11.70 -18.37
C TYR A 183 -5.02 10.18 -18.26
N LEU A 184 -3.76 9.76 -18.08
CA LEU A 184 -3.45 8.33 -17.91
C LEU A 184 -3.98 7.80 -16.59
N ASP A 185 -4.54 6.60 -16.57
CA ASP A 185 -5.17 5.99 -15.39
C ASP A 185 -4.16 5.89 -14.23
N GLY A 186 -2.94 5.45 -14.50
CA GLY A 186 -1.85 5.38 -13.53
C GLY A 186 -1.49 6.75 -12.94
N ASN A 187 -1.45 7.79 -13.76
CA ASN A 187 -1.20 9.14 -13.29
C ASN A 187 -2.37 9.64 -12.43
N GLU A 188 -3.61 9.37 -12.81
CA GLU A 188 -4.77 9.73 -12.01
C GLU A 188 -4.75 9.09 -10.63
N VAL A 189 -4.50 7.77 -10.58
CA VAL A 189 -4.47 6.97 -9.35
C VAL A 189 -3.42 7.49 -8.38
N SER A 190 -2.17 7.67 -8.82
CA SER A 190 -1.08 8.20 -7.97
C SER A 190 -1.36 9.60 -7.42
N HIS A 191 -2.23 10.35 -8.09
CA HIS A 191 -2.64 11.70 -7.69
C HIS A 191 -4.00 11.74 -6.97
N GLY A 192 -4.70 10.61 -6.79
CA GLY A 192 -5.97 10.54 -6.06
C GLY A 192 -7.21 10.92 -6.88
N TYR A 193 -7.11 10.87 -8.21
CA TYR A 193 -8.20 11.14 -9.15
C TYR A 193 -8.81 9.85 -9.69
N ASN A 194 -10.07 9.92 -10.08
CA ASN A 194 -10.85 8.76 -10.49
C ASN A 194 -10.63 8.41 -11.98
N PRO A 195 -9.89 7.34 -12.32
CA PRO A 195 -9.51 6.96 -13.70
C PRO A 195 -10.68 6.39 -14.54
N LYS A 196 -11.91 6.64 -14.11
CA LYS A 196 -13.13 6.06 -14.66
C LYS A 196 -14.23 7.08 -14.85
N GLY A 197 -13.96 8.32 -14.54
CA GLY A 197 -14.96 9.36 -14.59
C GLY A 197 -14.30 10.70 -14.63
N THR A 198 -14.73 11.49 -15.60
CA THR A 198 -14.21 12.81 -15.94
C THR A 198 -13.79 13.63 -14.72
N ALA A 199 -12.58 14.17 -14.78
CA ALA A 199 -12.07 15.12 -13.81
C ALA A 199 -13.09 16.25 -13.52
N PRO A 200 -13.19 16.76 -12.28
CA PRO A 200 -12.24 16.58 -11.17
C PRO A 200 -12.66 15.54 -10.12
N THR A 201 -13.40 14.49 -10.50
CA THR A 201 -13.85 13.45 -9.55
C THR A 201 -12.65 12.76 -8.87
N THR A 202 -12.70 12.61 -7.55
CA THR A 202 -11.60 11.98 -6.78
C THR A 202 -11.83 10.48 -6.54
N LEU A 203 -10.76 9.72 -6.28
CA LEU A 203 -10.87 8.30 -5.88
C LEU A 203 -11.70 8.10 -4.61
N LEU A 204 -11.66 9.08 -3.69
CA LEU A 204 -12.42 9.02 -2.45
C LEU A 204 -13.93 9.15 -2.73
N GLU A 205 -14.31 10.04 -3.65
CA GLU A 205 -15.70 10.24 -4.06
C GLU A 205 -16.23 9.07 -4.90
N SER A 206 -15.38 8.40 -5.69
CA SER A 206 -15.78 7.20 -6.44
C SER A 206 -15.99 5.97 -5.55
N GLY A 207 -15.47 5.99 -4.32
CA GLY A 207 -15.57 4.88 -3.37
C GLY A 207 -14.55 3.76 -3.59
N ALA A 208 -13.54 3.97 -4.46
CA ALA A 208 -12.47 3.01 -4.71
C ALA A 208 -11.49 2.90 -3.53
N ILE A 209 -11.34 3.98 -2.76
CA ILE A 209 -10.42 4.06 -1.62
C ILE A 209 -11.15 4.46 -0.34
N LYS A 210 -10.47 4.28 0.80
CA LYS A 210 -10.90 4.72 2.13
C LYS A 210 -9.74 5.38 2.87
N GLU A 211 -10.07 6.24 3.83
CA GLU A 211 -9.09 6.85 4.72
C GLU A 211 -8.76 5.92 5.89
N TYR A 212 -7.46 5.75 6.17
CA TYR A 212 -6.97 5.23 7.42
C TYR A 212 -6.58 6.39 8.33
N ALA A 213 -6.91 6.28 9.61
CA ALA A 213 -6.44 7.19 10.65
C ALA A 213 -5.84 6.39 11.81
N ALA A 214 -4.59 6.70 12.14
CA ALA A 214 -3.91 6.11 13.29
C ALA A 214 -4.59 6.53 14.61
N PRO A 215 -4.38 5.81 15.73
CA PRO A 215 -4.87 6.25 17.04
C PRO A 215 -4.46 7.70 17.36
N GLY A 216 -5.41 8.49 17.85
CA GLY A 216 -5.20 9.93 18.07
C GLY A 216 -5.08 10.77 16.79
N ALA A 217 -5.30 10.16 15.62
CA ALA A 217 -5.21 10.75 14.28
C ALA A 217 -3.84 11.40 13.99
N VAL A 218 -2.76 10.85 14.58
CA VAL A 218 -1.39 11.34 14.42
C VAL A 218 -0.89 11.28 12.97
N TYR A 219 -1.42 10.33 12.19
CA TYR A 219 -1.32 10.34 10.74
C TYR A 219 -2.57 9.78 10.09
N ARG A 220 -2.80 10.18 8.84
CA ARG A 220 -3.88 9.71 7.98
C ARG A 220 -3.36 9.51 6.55
N PHE A 221 -3.91 8.55 5.83
CA PHE A 221 -3.64 8.33 4.40
C PHE A 221 -4.79 7.55 3.76
N PHE A 222 -4.81 7.49 2.44
CA PHE A 222 -5.77 6.71 1.66
C PHE A 222 -5.22 5.35 1.27
N TYR A 223 -6.10 4.35 1.18
CA TYR A 223 -5.76 3.01 0.73
C TYR A 223 -6.98 2.33 0.06
N PRO A 224 -6.79 1.32 -0.82
CA PRO A 224 -7.90 0.68 -1.53
C PRO A 224 -8.93 0.02 -0.61
N ILE A 225 -10.21 0.08 -1.01
CA ILE A 225 -11.31 -0.42 -0.18
C ILE A 225 -11.23 -1.93 0.09
N GLY A 226 -10.71 -2.70 -0.86
CA GLY A 226 -10.55 -4.15 -0.76
C GLY A 226 -9.39 -4.61 0.14
N TRP A 227 -8.56 -3.69 0.64
CA TRP A 227 -7.42 -4.02 1.49
C TRP A 227 -7.83 -4.03 2.97
N THR A 228 -7.21 -4.93 3.73
CA THR A 228 -7.45 -5.08 5.16
C THR A 228 -6.38 -4.35 5.96
N THR A 229 -6.75 -3.71 7.07
CA THR A 229 -5.79 -3.07 7.98
C THR A 229 -5.62 -3.88 9.25
N ARG A 230 -4.39 -4.04 9.72
CA ARG A 230 -4.05 -4.64 11.02
C ARG A 230 -3.17 -3.68 11.80
N THR A 231 -3.49 -3.44 13.07
CA THR A 231 -2.61 -2.68 13.97
C THR A 231 -1.46 -3.56 14.45
N GLY A 232 -0.28 -2.98 14.66
CA GLY A 232 0.85 -3.67 15.26
C GLY A 232 0.53 -4.21 16.66
N GLU A 233 1.05 -5.39 17.00
CA GLU A 233 0.82 -6.01 18.31
C GLU A 233 1.59 -5.29 19.43
N ILE A 234 2.74 -4.70 19.10
CA ILE A 234 3.64 -4.04 20.04
C ILE A 234 3.48 -2.52 19.97
N ASP A 235 3.39 -1.97 18.76
CA ASP A 235 3.25 -0.54 18.52
C ASP A 235 1.84 -0.21 18.01
N PRO A 236 0.99 0.50 18.80
CA PRO A 236 -0.36 0.86 18.37
C PRO A 236 -0.37 1.89 17.24
N LEU A 237 0.75 2.58 16.97
CA LEU A 237 0.90 3.51 15.85
C LEU A 237 1.39 2.81 14.58
N GLN A 238 1.76 1.54 14.64
CA GLN A 238 2.04 0.74 13.45
C GLN A 238 0.74 0.25 12.82
N VAL A 239 0.65 0.38 11.50
CA VAL A 239 -0.39 -0.25 10.68
C VAL A 239 0.23 -1.11 9.60
N ILE A 240 -0.40 -2.25 9.36
CA ILE A 240 -0.07 -3.21 8.30
C ILE A 240 -1.30 -3.30 7.39
N LEU A 241 -1.17 -2.82 6.17
CA LEU A 241 -2.13 -3.04 5.10
C LEU A 241 -1.84 -4.41 4.49
N VAL A 242 -2.86 -5.27 4.45
CA VAL A 242 -2.79 -6.61 3.86
C VAL A 242 -3.58 -6.60 2.57
N VAL A 243 -2.88 -6.86 1.48
CA VAL A 243 -3.43 -6.96 0.13
C VAL A 243 -4.06 -8.34 -0.05
N PRO A 244 -5.21 -8.50 -0.74
CA PRO A 244 -5.82 -9.81 -0.99
C PRO A 244 -4.88 -10.83 -1.66
N SER A 245 -3.89 -10.37 -2.42
CA SER A 245 -2.85 -11.19 -3.05
C SER A 245 -1.78 -11.73 -2.09
N GLY A 246 -1.79 -11.32 -0.82
CA GLY A 246 -0.82 -11.73 0.22
C GLY A 246 0.35 -10.78 0.43
N GLU A 247 0.42 -9.69 -0.32
CA GLU A 247 1.43 -8.64 -0.17
C GLU A 247 1.06 -7.73 1.02
N THR A 248 2.04 -6.99 1.55
CA THR A 248 1.78 -6.09 2.68
C THR A 248 2.46 -4.73 2.52
N VAL A 249 1.81 -3.70 3.03
CA VAL A 249 2.40 -2.37 3.21
C VAL A 249 2.38 -2.04 4.69
N THR A 250 3.55 -1.90 5.29
CA THR A 250 3.70 -1.54 6.71
C THR A 250 4.05 -0.07 6.83
N VAL A 251 3.37 0.63 7.74
CA VAL A 251 3.67 2.03 8.08
C VAL A 251 4.00 2.11 9.57
N THR A 252 5.13 2.74 9.89
CA THR A 252 5.59 2.96 11.27
C THR A 252 5.99 4.41 11.46
N LEU A 253 6.07 4.87 12.71
CA LEU A 253 6.63 6.17 13.06
C LEU A 253 7.95 6.00 13.82
N ALA A 254 8.89 6.88 13.54
CA ALA A 254 10.15 6.98 14.27
C ALA A 254 10.43 8.43 14.68
N ALA A 255 11.06 8.62 15.83
CA ALA A 255 11.42 9.95 16.33
C ALA A 255 12.64 10.50 15.57
N LYS A 256 12.64 11.82 15.34
CA LYS A 256 13.72 12.55 14.67
C LYS A 256 13.95 13.90 15.34
N ASN A 257 15.20 14.32 15.43
CA ASN A 257 15.54 15.67 15.91
C ASN A 257 15.21 16.72 14.85
N VAL A 258 14.58 17.82 15.26
CA VAL A 258 14.09 18.86 14.32
C VAL A 258 15.20 19.53 13.51
N THR A 259 16.41 19.59 14.05
CA THR A 259 17.57 20.21 13.40
C THR A 259 18.34 19.25 12.49
N GLN A 260 18.02 17.94 12.55
CA GLN A 260 18.68 16.91 11.77
C GLN A 260 18.02 16.81 10.40
N SER A 261 18.82 16.65 9.33
CA SER A 261 18.24 16.37 8.01
C SER A 261 17.71 14.93 7.92
N LEU A 262 16.79 14.66 6.99
CA LEU A 262 16.20 13.32 6.85
C LEU A 262 17.27 12.26 6.51
N ILE A 263 18.25 12.59 5.66
CA ILE A 263 19.33 11.67 5.28
C ILE A 263 20.30 11.41 6.43
N GLU A 264 20.62 12.43 7.24
CA GLU A 264 21.42 12.25 8.46
C GLU A 264 20.72 11.36 9.47
N TRP A 265 19.42 11.60 9.69
CA TRP A 265 18.59 10.76 10.55
C TRP A 265 18.60 9.31 10.08
N TYR A 266 18.40 9.07 8.79
CA TYR A 266 18.43 7.74 8.21
C TYR A 266 19.80 7.06 8.41
N THR A 267 20.89 7.80 8.15
CA THR A 267 22.26 7.28 8.26
C THR A 267 22.63 6.94 9.70
N GLN A 268 22.11 7.71 10.68
CA GLN A 268 22.27 7.43 12.10
C GLN A 268 21.44 6.22 12.55
N ALA A 269 20.21 6.09 12.06
CA ALA A 269 19.31 4.97 12.40
C ALA A 269 19.76 3.64 11.77
N HIS A 270 20.44 3.70 10.62
CA HIS A 270 20.86 2.54 9.83
C HIS A 270 22.34 2.62 9.43
N PRO A 271 23.29 2.55 10.38
CA PRO A 271 24.72 2.67 10.10
C PRO A 271 25.28 1.60 9.15
N GLU A 272 24.58 0.47 9.01
CA GLU A 272 24.89 -0.62 8.09
C GLU A 272 24.49 -0.35 6.63
N ARG A 273 23.67 0.68 6.38
CA ARG A 273 23.20 1.08 5.04
C ARG A 273 23.35 2.58 4.86
N PRO A 274 24.39 3.08 4.17
CA PRO A 274 24.71 4.52 4.09
C PRO A 274 23.74 5.36 3.24
N GLY A 275 22.56 4.84 2.89
CA GLY A 275 21.49 5.62 2.24
C GLY A 275 21.69 5.89 0.74
N THR A 276 22.73 5.33 0.12
CA THR A 276 23.03 5.51 -1.33
C THR A 276 21.96 4.94 -2.27
N ASP A 277 21.07 4.12 -1.74
CA ASP A 277 19.98 3.48 -2.47
C ASP A 277 18.69 4.29 -2.40
N PHE A 278 18.74 5.51 -1.85
CA PHE A 278 17.60 6.42 -1.77
C PHE A 278 17.76 7.62 -2.69
N VAL A 279 16.62 8.11 -3.16
CA VAL A 279 16.46 9.35 -3.90
C VAL A 279 15.64 10.31 -3.05
N SER A 280 16.19 11.50 -2.81
CA SER A 280 15.47 12.57 -2.13
C SER A 280 14.35 13.11 -3.02
N THR A 281 13.12 13.11 -2.51
CA THR A 281 11.93 13.60 -3.21
C THR A 281 11.02 14.35 -2.24
N THR A 282 9.93 14.93 -2.75
CA THR A 282 8.91 15.61 -1.95
C THR A 282 7.57 14.99 -2.24
N THR A 283 6.83 14.62 -1.18
CA THR A 283 5.48 14.10 -1.33
C THR A 283 4.54 15.19 -1.88
N LYS A 284 3.41 14.78 -2.44
CA LYS A 284 2.36 15.71 -2.90
C LYS A 284 1.86 16.70 -1.83
N LYS A 285 2.01 16.37 -0.55
CA LYS A 285 1.65 17.26 0.57
C LYS A 285 2.79 18.19 1.02
N GLY A 286 3.93 18.17 0.34
CA GLY A 286 5.07 19.05 0.59
C GLY A 286 6.06 18.52 1.62
N TYR A 287 5.89 17.28 2.10
CA TYR A 287 6.84 16.68 3.04
C TYR A 287 8.11 16.22 2.32
N PRO A 288 9.31 16.59 2.80
CA PRO A 288 10.56 16.00 2.35
C PRO A 288 10.54 14.48 2.58
N SER A 289 11.10 13.72 1.64
CA SER A 289 11.08 12.26 1.71
C SER A 289 12.30 11.62 1.05
N LEU A 290 12.60 10.39 1.45
CA LEU A 290 13.56 9.50 0.82
C LEU A 290 12.80 8.30 0.25
N LEU A 291 12.90 8.05 -1.04
CA LEU A 291 12.33 6.87 -1.70
C LEU A 291 13.47 5.97 -2.18
N SER A 292 13.43 4.68 -1.85
CA SER A 292 14.44 3.73 -2.33
C SER A 292 14.38 3.58 -3.85
N LYS A 293 15.49 3.22 -4.49
CA LYS A 293 15.58 3.02 -5.94
C LYS A 293 14.63 1.92 -6.45
N ASP A 294 14.37 0.92 -5.62
CA ASP A 294 13.38 -0.13 -5.89
C ASP A 294 11.94 0.32 -5.62
N GLN A 295 11.74 1.54 -5.12
CA GLN A 295 10.46 2.17 -4.77
C GLN A 295 9.63 1.43 -3.70
N MET A 296 10.22 0.47 -2.99
CA MET A 296 9.52 -0.33 -1.99
C MET A 296 9.64 0.23 -0.56
N THR A 297 10.54 1.17 -0.34
CA THR A 297 10.77 1.78 0.98
C THR A 297 10.73 3.29 0.86
N ALA A 298 9.94 3.95 1.70
CA ALA A 298 9.91 5.40 1.77
C ALA A 298 9.98 5.90 3.21
N TYR A 299 10.69 7.00 3.41
CA TYR A 299 10.74 7.74 4.67
C TYR A 299 10.23 9.15 4.42
N VAL A 300 9.25 9.61 5.18
CA VAL A 300 8.63 10.94 5.02
C VAL A 300 8.83 11.75 6.29
N ASP A 301 9.45 12.93 6.16
CA ASP A 301 9.81 13.82 7.27
C ASP A 301 8.68 14.79 7.61
N ALA A 302 8.27 14.81 8.88
CA ALA A 302 7.36 15.81 9.44
C ALA A 302 7.97 16.54 10.65
N GLY A 303 9.28 16.78 10.61
CA GLY A 303 10.00 17.56 11.62
C GLY A 303 10.48 16.69 12.78
N THR A 304 9.61 16.42 13.75
CA THR A 304 9.93 15.64 14.95
C THR A 304 9.73 14.14 14.79
N VAL A 305 9.03 13.73 13.72
CA VAL A 305 8.76 12.33 13.40
C VAL A 305 9.04 12.05 11.93
N VAL A 306 9.42 10.81 11.64
CA VAL A 306 9.53 10.26 10.31
C VAL A 306 8.55 9.12 10.18
N ALA A 307 7.69 9.17 9.16
CA ALA A 307 6.85 8.05 8.79
C ALA A 307 7.61 7.14 7.83
N ALA A 308 7.77 5.87 8.18
CA ALA A 308 8.45 4.88 7.37
C ALA A 308 7.44 3.91 6.75
N PHE A 309 7.52 3.73 5.44
CA PHE A 309 6.66 2.87 4.64
C PHE A 309 7.48 1.75 4.03
N PHE A 310 6.98 0.53 4.15
CA PHE A 310 7.63 -0.67 3.62
C PHE A 310 6.62 -1.49 2.84
N TYR A 311 6.84 -1.64 1.54
CA TYR A 311 6.10 -2.56 0.68
C TYR A 311 6.84 -3.89 0.60
N GLN A 312 6.13 -4.99 0.85
CA GLN A 312 6.67 -6.34 0.85
C GLN A 312 5.82 -7.24 -0.05
N SER A 313 6.46 -7.87 -1.03
CA SER A 313 5.82 -8.77 -2.01
C SER A 313 5.41 -10.13 -1.42
N GLY A 314 5.82 -10.43 -0.19
CA GLY A 314 5.53 -11.71 0.47
C GLY A 314 6.14 -12.90 -0.27
N THR A 315 5.31 -13.82 -0.75
CA THR A 315 5.75 -15.00 -1.52
C THR A 315 5.86 -14.74 -3.02
N LYS A 316 5.40 -13.58 -3.51
CA LYS A 316 5.34 -13.27 -4.94
C LYS A 316 6.72 -12.95 -5.50
N THR A 317 6.83 -12.98 -6.82
CA THR A 317 8.01 -12.55 -7.58
C THR A 317 7.75 -11.25 -8.33
N THR A 318 6.52 -10.76 -8.29
CA THR A 318 6.12 -9.53 -8.97
C THR A 318 5.76 -8.45 -7.96
N LEU A 319 5.97 -7.20 -8.35
CA LEU A 319 5.55 -6.00 -7.63
C LEU A 319 4.34 -5.43 -8.34
N ASP A 320 3.16 -5.83 -7.88
CA ASP A 320 1.92 -5.51 -8.60
C ASP A 320 1.33 -4.16 -8.17
N TYR A 321 1.65 -3.63 -6.98
CA TYR A 321 0.95 -2.48 -6.41
C TYR A 321 1.85 -1.24 -6.19
N LEU A 322 2.83 -1.02 -7.06
CA LEU A 322 3.76 0.11 -6.91
C LEU A 322 3.06 1.47 -7.06
N GLN A 323 2.11 1.60 -7.99
CA GLN A 323 1.43 2.87 -8.21
C GLN A 323 0.45 3.20 -7.08
N THR A 324 -0.21 2.19 -6.55
CA THR A 324 -1.04 2.24 -5.35
C THR A 324 -0.20 2.58 -4.12
N PHE A 325 1.02 2.05 -4.01
CA PHE A 325 1.95 2.42 -2.95
C PHE A 325 2.33 3.91 -3.03
N GLN A 326 2.61 4.43 -4.23
CA GLN A 326 2.83 5.86 -4.42
C GLN A 326 1.59 6.71 -4.07
N MET A 327 0.39 6.27 -4.44
CA MET A 327 -0.85 6.92 -4.02
C MET A 327 -0.96 7.01 -2.49
N ILE A 328 -0.69 5.90 -1.78
CA ILE A 328 -0.69 5.85 -0.32
C ILE A 328 0.30 6.91 0.23
N LEU A 329 1.53 6.93 -0.27
CA LEU A 329 2.55 7.92 0.14
C LEU A 329 2.11 9.37 -0.10
N ASN A 330 1.59 9.66 -1.29
CA ASN A 330 1.16 11.00 -1.69
C ASN A 330 -0.07 11.50 -0.94
N SER A 331 -0.86 10.58 -0.37
CA SER A 331 -2.03 10.91 0.45
C SER A 331 -1.72 11.16 1.93
N LEU A 332 -0.48 10.89 2.38
CA LEU A 332 -0.09 11.01 3.78
C LEU A 332 -0.28 12.43 4.32
N ILE A 333 -0.97 12.53 5.45
CA ILE A 333 -1.10 13.72 6.26
C ILE A 333 -0.65 13.38 7.67
N LEU A 334 0.33 14.13 8.17
CA LEU A 334 0.82 14.04 9.55
C LEU A 334 0.18 15.19 10.35
N SER A 335 -0.28 14.92 11.57
CA SER A 335 -0.94 15.90 12.45
C SER A 335 0.03 16.53 13.46
#